data_AF-A0A3D2Z4E3-F1
#
_entry.id   AF-A0A3D2Z4E3-F1
#
_cell.length_a   1.000
_cell.length_b   1.000
_cell.length_c   1.000
_cell.angle_alpha   90.00
_cell.angle_beta   90.00
_cell.angle_gamma   90.00
#
_symmetry.space_group_name_H-M   'P 1'
#
loop_
_entity.id
_entity.type
_entity.pdbx_description
1 polymer ?
#
loop_
_entity_poly.entity_id
_entity_poly.type
_entity_poly.pdbx_seq_one_letter_code
_entity_poly.pdbx_strand_id
1 'polypeptide(L)'
;MSRTIGIYIETFFWSRHSLAGYPVQRATSTPVTSACFVMSLLIGGCTGAPQLASPWTSSGIQVDGSDVDWSHRRYVLEAVPLTLSVANDAEFFYLCAVTTDRGLQMRILGSGMELWVDPKGGTRTYFGVRVPPIDGQQFRRESGFEGGTLGGNRRGAGVGAGVQPAVSDSHLTAAFGELVGRRDIYILDSTEDEGDRIMPVRDDLVQVQLSYERGRLVYEARVPLHHFGHPSFELRAGERPVGVALRVPVPEMPLGGQFAGEQPVPGRDGGGLDRRGGGGVGGVGDFSGDRRGRASGRARPRRVPTEPLEQWIRIQLSAGGA
;
A
#
# COMPACT_ATOMS: atom_id res chain seq x y z
N MET A 1 10.77 -61.35 29.31
CA MET A 1 9.71 -61.77 28.37
C MET A 1 10.03 -61.19 27.01
N SER A 2 10.51 -62.03 26.10
CA SER A 2 11.00 -61.67 24.77
C SER A 2 9.94 -62.00 23.73
N ARG A 3 9.70 -61.12 22.74
CA ARG A 3 8.95 -61.45 21.52
C ARG A 3 9.59 -60.81 20.30
N THR A 4 10.28 -61.68 19.57
CA THR A 4 10.75 -61.58 18.18
C THR A 4 9.57 -61.53 17.22
N ILE A 5 9.62 -60.67 16.18
CA ILE A 5 8.72 -60.74 15.01
C ILE A 5 9.57 -60.87 13.75
N GLY A 6 9.21 -61.86 12.94
CA GLY A 6 9.97 -62.39 11.82
C GLY A 6 9.71 -61.72 10.47
N ILE A 7 10.62 -62.05 9.55
CA ILE A 7 10.77 -61.63 8.16
C ILE A 7 9.90 -62.51 7.24
N TYR A 8 9.38 -61.96 6.14
CA TYR A 8 9.04 -62.73 4.94
C TYR A 8 9.57 -62.02 3.69
N ILE A 9 10.26 -62.79 2.84
CA ILE A 9 10.83 -62.46 1.53
C ILE A 9 10.04 -63.28 0.51
N GLU A 10 9.59 -62.67 -0.59
CA GLU A 10 9.25 -63.41 -1.81
C GLU A 10 10.03 -62.88 -3.01
N THR A 11 10.81 -63.80 -3.60
CA THR A 11 11.48 -63.72 -4.89
C THR A 11 10.60 -64.40 -5.94
N PHE A 12 10.36 -63.76 -7.09
CA PHE A 12 9.86 -64.44 -8.29
C PHE A 12 10.87 -64.33 -9.44
N PHE A 13 11.09 -65.46 -10.09
CA PHE A 13 12.15 -65.76 -11.03
C PHE A 13 11.51 -66.35 -12.32
N TRP A 14 12.19 -66.13 -13.46
CA TRP A 14 11.99 -66.73 -14.82
C TRP A 14 10.89 -66.15 -15.72
N SER A 15 11.09 -65.99 -17.04
CA SER A 15 11.85 -66.83 -17.98
C SER A 15 12.29 -66.09 -19.26
N ARG A 16 13.40 -66.55 -19.87
CA ARG A 16 13.95 -66.18 -21.18
C ARG A 16 13.35 -67.04 -22.30
N HIS A 17 13.17 -66.48 -23.51
CA HIS A 17 13.29 -67.10 -24.86
C HIS A 17 13.35 -65.93 -25.87
N SER A 18 13.98 -65.94 -27.04
CA SER A 18 15.07 -66.69 -27.69
C SER A 18 15.50 -65.82 -28.91
N LEU A 19 16.56 -66.24 -29.61
CA LEU A 19 17.43 -65.49 -30.53
C LEU A 19 16.95 -65.37 -31.99
N ALA A 20 17.52 -64.34 -32.66
CA ALA A 20 18.11 -64.32 -34.01
C ALA A 20 17.27 -64.11 -35.30
N GLY A 21 17.71 -63.11 -36.10
CA GLY A 21 17.46 -62.96 -37.54
C GLY A 21 17.95 -61.60 -38.09
N TYR A 22 19.07 -61.59 -38.84
CA TYR A 22 19.58 -60.50 -39.70
C TYR A 22 19.43 -60.91 -41.19
N PRO A 23 19.75 -60.10 -42.24
CA PRO A 23 19.75 -58.64 -42.46
C PRO A 23 19.08 -58.23 -43.81
N VAL A 24 18.68 -56.96 -44.01
CA VAL A 24 18.65 -56.34 -45.37
C VAL A 24 18.86 -54.83 -45.26
N GLN A 25 19.89 -54.31 -45.95
CA GLN A 25 20.11 -52.88 -46.18
C GLN A 25 19.16 -52.34 -47.26
N ARG A 26 18.60 -51.14 -47.08
CA ARG A 26 18.44 -50.13 -48.13
C ARG A 26 18.21 -48.74 -47.51
N ALA A 27 19.00 -47.80 -48.02
CA ALA A 27 18.96 -46.37 -47.73
C ALA A 27 17.57 -45.76 -47.98
N THR A 28 17.21 -44.72 -47.23
CA THR A 28 16.90 -43.37 -47.75
C THR A 28 16.45 -42.42 -46.64
N SER A 29 16.94 -41.18 -46.76
CA SER A 29 16.39 -39.91 -46.25
C SER A 29 16.17 -39.74 -44.74
N THR A 30 17.07 -38.96 -44.14
CA THR A 30 16.86 -38.21 -42.89
C THR A 30 15.75 -37.18 -43.05
N PRO A 31 14.69 -37.18 -42.21
CA PRO A 31 14.02 -35.95 -41.85
C PRO A 31 14.64 -35.42 -40.55
N VAL A 32 15.01 -34.14 -40.60
CA VAL A 32 15.47 -33.32 -39.48
C VAL A 32 14.33 -33.23 -38.45
N THR A 33 14.29 -34.15 -37.50
CA THR A 33 13.35 -34.15 -36.37
C THR A 33 14.12 -34.09 -35.06
N SER A 34 14.86 -33.01 -34.82
CA SER A 34 15.45 -32.75 -33.50
C SER A 34 16.07 -31.36 -33.44
N ALA A 35 15.26 -30.31 -33.28
CA ALA A 35 15.78 -29.00 -32.89
C ALA A 35 14.76 -28.00 -32.30
N CYS A 36 13.52 -28.38 -31.98
CA CYS A 36 12.52 -27.40 -31.52
C CYS A 36 11.76 -27.74 -30.23
N PHE A 37 12.11 -28.81 -29.50
CA PHE A 37 11.27 -29.28 -28.38
C PHE A 37 11.92 -29.28 -26.98
N VAL A 38 13.07 -28.60 -26.78
CA VAL A 38 13.77 -28.57 -25.48
C VAL A 38 14.10 -27.14 -25.01
N MET A 39 13.40 -26.14 -25.56
CA MET A 39 13.59 -24.71 -25.17
C MET A 39 12.26 -24.06 -24.76
N SER A 40 11.42 -24.80 -24.03
CA SER A 40 10.19 -24.30 -23.42
C SER A 40 10.19 -24.44 -21.89
N LEU A 41 11.33 -24.80 -21.30
CA LEU A 41 11.52 -24.89 -19.86
C LEU A 41 12.04 -23.55 -19.32
N LEU A 42 11.41 -23.07 -18.23
CA LEU A 42 11.87 -22.03 -17.29
C LEU A 42 11.35 -20.59 -17.47
N ILE A 43 10.06 -20.37 -17.75
CA ILE A 43 9.38 -19.14 -17.31
C ILE A 43 8.16 -19.48 -16.44
N GLY A 44 8.34 -20.44 -15.52
CA GLY A 44 7.48 -20.61 -14.36
C GLY A 44 7.91 -19.62 -13.29
N GLY A 45 7.64 -18.33 -13.48
CA GLY A 45 7.77 -17.36 -12.40
C GLY A 45 6.75 -17.72 -11.34
N CYS A 46 7.19 -18.30 -10.22
CA CYS A 46 6.35 -18.41 -9.04
C CYS A 46 5.91 -17.00 -8.65
N THR A 47 4.65 -16.66 -8.95
CA THR A 47 3.95 -15.44 -8.53
C THR A 47 3.63 -15.50 -7.03
N GLY A 48 4.65 -15.79 -6.21
CA GLY A 48 4.56 -15.76 -4.75
C GLY A 48 4.91 -14.37 -4.23
N ALA A 49 4.33 -13.98 -3.10
CA ALA A 49 4.78 -12.80 -2.37
C ALA A 49 6.30 -12.88 -2.09
N PRO A 50 7.04 -11.77 -2.20
CA PRO A 50 8.49 -11.76 -1.96
C PRO A 50 8.79 -12.31 -0.56
N GLN A 51 9.86 -13.09 -0.44
CA GLN A 51 10.29 -13.66 0.82
C GLN A 51 11.53 -12.92 1.34
N LEU A 52 11.46 -12.43 2.58
CA LEU A 52 12.54 -11.72 3.27
C LEU A 52 13.01 -12.52 4.49
N ALA A 53 14.30 -12.46 4.78
CA ALA A 53 14.82 -12.94 6.06
C ALA A 53 14.70 -11.81 7.09
N SER A 54 14.16 -12.14 8.26
CA SER A 54 14.22 -11.30 9.46
C SER A 54 15.44 -11.70 10.28
N PRO A 55 16.55 -10.96 10.20
CA PRO A 55 17.76 -11.27 10.96
C PRO A 55 17.53 -11.12 12.46
N TRP A 56 18.18 -12.00 13.22
CA TRP A 56 18.20 -11.91 14.68
C TRP A 56 18.90 -10.63 15.15
N THR A 57 18.37 -10.02 16.21
CA THR A 57 19.01 -8.91 16.91
C THR A 57 19.15 -9.23 18.40
N SER A 58 20.34 -9.01 18.97
CA SER A 58 20.62 -9.19 20.40
C SER A 58 20.50 -7.88 21.19
N SER A 59 20.71 -6.75 20.52
CA SER A 59 20.35 -5.42 21.04
C SER A 59 18.92 -5.15 20.60
N GLY A 60 17.98 -5.11 21.55
CA GLY A 60 16.58 -4.80 21.25
C GLY A 60 16.47 -3.49 20.46
N ILE A 61 15.59 -3.45 19.46
CA ILE A 61 15.32 -2.25 18.66
C ILE A 61 14.40 -1.33 19.47
N GLN A 62 14.74 -0.05 19.54
CA GLN A 62 13.86 0.96 20.14
C GLN A 62 12.90 1.46 19.07
N VAL A 63 11.60 1.47 19.38
CA VAL A 63 10.56 2.03 18.50
C VAL A 63 10.41 3.52 18.83
N ASP A 64 11.32 4.34 18.31
CA ASP A 64 11.44 5.78 18.60
C ASP A 64 11.17 6.69 17.39
N GLY A 65 10.85 6.08 16.24
CA GLY A 65 10.63 6.73 14.96
C GLY A 65 11.94 7.00 14.19
N SER A 66 13.06 6.40 14.56
CA SER A 66 14.37 6.62 13.95
C SER A 66 14.85 5.41 13.15
N ASP A 67 15.19 5.61 11.87
CA ASP A 67 15.69 4.51 11.03
C ASP A 67 17.19 4.16 11.26
N VAL A 68 17.82 4.73 12.29
CA VAL A 68 19.26 4.59 12.57
C VAL A 68 19.64 3.17 12.97
N ASP A 69 18.79 2.48 13.73
CA ASP A 69 19.06 1.13 14.25
C ASP A 69 18.97 0.04 13.16
N TRP A 70 18.44 0.38 11.97
CA TRP A 70 18.03 -0.59 10.96
C TRP A 70 19.12 -1.00 9.96
N SER A 71 20.32 -0.39 10.06
CA SER A 71 21.50 -0.74 9.26
C SER A 71 21.25 -0.80 7.73
N HIS A 72 22.01 -1.62 6.98
CA HIS A 72 21.86 -1.79 5.52
C HIS A 72 20.72 -2.76 5.11
N ARG A 73 19.82 -3.13 6.02
CA ARG A 73 18.81 -4.19 5.84
C ARG A 73 17.52 -3.66 5.21
N ARG A 74 17.68 -2.97 4.08
CA ARG A 74 16.61 -2.21 3.42
C ARG A 74 16.14 -2.93 2.15
N TYR A 75 14.84 -3.16 2.05
CA TYR A 75 14.16 -3.77 0.92
C TYR A 75 13.18 -2.76 0.32
N VAL A 76 13.27 -2.51 -0.98
CA VAL A 76 12.30 -1.63 -1.65
C VAL A 76 11.03 -2.41 -1.95
N LEU A 77 9.89 -1.89 -1.53
CA LEU A 77 8.59 -2.40 -1.91
C LEU A 77 8.18 -1.75 -3.22
N GLU A 78 7.92 -2.55 -4.25
CA GLU A 78 7.61 -2.03 -5.59
C GLU A 78 6.16 -1.57 -5.72
N ALA A 79 5.21 -2.25 -5.06
CA ALA A 79 3.79 -1.91 -5.13
C ALA A 79 3.42 -0.74 -4.20
N VAL A 80 4.21 -0.51 -3.15
CA VAL A 80 4.07 0.64 -2.25
C VAL A 80 5.41 1.37 -2.19
N PRO A 81 5.54 2.64 -2.62
CA PRO A 81 6.83 3.33 -2.76
C PRO A 81 7.47 3.67 -1.41
N LEU A 82 7.94 2.65 -0.71
CA LEU A 82 8.59 2.70 0.59
C LEU A 82 9.73 1.68 0.67
N THR A 83 10.66 1.94 1.58
CA THR A 83 11.72 1.02 1.95
C THR A 83 11.39 0.36 3.26
N LEU A 84 11.51 -0.96 3.31
CA LEU A 84 11.20 -1.80 4.45
C LEU A 84 12.48 -2.38 5.07
N SER A 85 12.57 -2.36 6.39
CA SER A 85 13.57 -3.09 7.16
C SER A 85 12.85 -3.93 8.20
N VAL A 86 13.36 -5.13 8.47
CA VAL A 86 12.75 -6.10 9.39
C VAL A 86 13.82 -6.75 10.25
N ALA A 87 13.46 -7.12 11.47
CA ALA A 87 14.30 -7.87 12.40
C ALA A 87 13.42 -8.56 13.43
N ASN A 88 13.98 -9.53 14.15
CA ASN A 88 13.31 -10.14 15.28
C ASN A 88 14.30 -10.53 16.37
N ASP A 89 13.81 -10.69 17.58
CA ASP A 89 14.52 -11.32 18.68
C ASP A 89 13.69 -12.49 19.23
N ALA A 90 13.89 -12.83 20.51
CA ALA A 90 13.18 -13.92 21.19
C ALA A 90 11.72 -13.58 21.51
N GLU A 91 11.37 -12.30 21.60
CA GLU A 91 10.08 -11.84 22.12
C GLU A 91 9.27 -11.09 21.06
N PHE A 92 9.94 -10.38 20.15
CA PHE A 92 9.32 -9.44 19.25
C PHE A 92 9.77 -9.58 17.80
N PHE A 93 8.83 -9.25 16.91
CA PHE A 93 9.08 -8.91 15.53
C PHE A 93 9.06 -7.39 15.38
N TYR A 94 10.04 -6.86 14.64
CA TYR A 94 10.22 -5.44 14.41
C TYR A 94 10.15 -5.14 12.91
N LEU A 95 9.51 -4.02 12.58
CA LEU A 95 9.45 -3.48 11.23
C LEU A 95 9.74 -1.97 11.23
N CYS A 96 10.51 -1.49 10.25
CA CYS A 96 10.64 -0.08 9.92
C CYS A 96 10.35 0.16 8.44
N ALA A 97 9.43 1.09 8.17
CA ALA A 97 9.08 1.53 6.84
C ALA A 97 9.42 3.02 6.67
N VAL A 98 10.12 3.34 5.59
CA VAL A 98 10.59 4.70 5.30
C VAL A 98 10.12 5.13 3.92
N THR A 99 9.56 6.32 3.80
CA THR A 99 9.19 6.89 2.49
C THR A 99 9.46 8.39 2.41
N THR A 100 9.96 8.80 1.25
CA THR A 100 10.04 10.20 0.80
C THR A 100 9.03 10.49 -0.31
N ASP A 101 8.20 9.51 -0.68
CA ASP A 101 7.20 9.69 -1.73
C ASP A 101 6.07 10.57 -1.22
N ARG A 102 5.94 11.73 -1.85
CA ARG A 102 4.99 12.76 -1.44
C ARG A 102 3.54 12.29 -1.57
N GLY A 103 3.24 11.48 -2.58
CA GLY A 103 1.89 10.95 -2.82
C GLY A 103 1.49 9.98 -1.71
N LEU A 104 2.38 9.04 -1.37
CA LEU A 104 2.18 8.08 -0.30
C LEU A 104 2.06 8.77 1.06
N GLN A 105 2.90 9.75 1.37
CA GLN A 105 2.80 10.54 2.60
C GLN A 105 1.44 11.22 2.75
N MET A 106 0.91 11.83 1.67
CA MET A 106 -0.42 12.44 1.70
C MET A 106 -1.53 11.40 1.85
N ARG A 107 -1.38 10.20 1.27
CA ARG A 107 -2.34 9.11 1.47
C ARG A 107 -2.32 8.66 2.94
N ILE A 108 -1.14 8.41 3.51
CA ILE A 108 -0.99 8.01 4.92
C ILE A 108 -1.62 9.05 5.85
N LEU A 109 -1.43 10.35 5.62
CA LEU A 109 -2.13 11.39 6.39
C LEU A 109 -3.65 11.25 6.31
N GLY A 110 -4.20 11.03 5.11
CA GLY A 110 -5.65 11.00 4.88
C GLY A 110 -6.35 9.68 5.17
N SER A 111 -5.65 8.55 5.16
CA SER A 111 -6.22 7.21 5.32
C SER A 111 -5.62 6.41 6.47
N GLY A 112 -4.56 6.92 7.10
CA GLY A 112 -3.74 6.13 8.02
C GLY A 112 -2.87 5.11 7.30
N MET A 113 -2.23 4.26 8.10
CA MET A 113 -1.37 3.16 7.64
C MET A 113 -1.57 1.95 8.55
N GLU A 114 -1.60 0.77 7.93
CA GLU A 114 -1.87 -0.50 8.59
C GLU A 114 -0.72 -1.48 8.38
N LEU A 115 -0.34 -2.16 9.46
CA LEU A 115 0.48 -3.35 9.46
C LEU A 115 -0.42 -4.57 9.70
N TRP A 116 -0.39 -5.54 8.79
CA TRP A 116 -1.11 -6.81 8.93
C TRP A 116 -0.14 -7.97 9.11
N VAL A 117 -0.50 -8.90 9.99
CA VAL A 117 0.25 -10.13 10.28
C VAL A 117 -0.65 -11.35 10.08
N ASP A 118 -0.21 -12.28 9.23
CA ASP A 118 -0.77 -13.62 9.04
C ASP A 118 0.20 -14.69 9.59
N PRO A 119 -0.08 -15.26 10.78
CA PRO A 119 0.76 -16.30 11.39
C PRO A 119 0.92 -17.57 10.54
N LYS A 120 0.06 -17.77 9.52
CA LYS A 120 0.11 -18.92 8.60
C LYS A 120 0.99 -18.67 7.37
N GLY A 121 1.55 -17.48 7.22
CA GLY A 121 2.42 -17.17 6.09
C GLY A 121 1.70 -16.80 4.80
N GLY A 122 0.38 -16.59 4.86
CA GLY A 122 -0.48 -16.25 3.73
C GLY A 122 -0.67 -14.74 3.58
N THR A 123 -1.83 -14.36 3.07
CA THR A 123 -2.22 -12.97 2.80
C THR A 123 -3.55 -12.62 3.48
N ARG A 124 -3.82 -13.22 4.65
CA ARG A 124 -5.04 -12.93 5.41
C ARG A 124 -4.80 -11.79 6.38
N THR A 125 -5.69 -10.83 6.41
CA THR A 125 -5.72 -9.76 7.41
C THR A 125 -6.20 -10.34 8.74
N TYR A 126 -5.28 -10.98 9.47
CA TYR A 126 -5.58 -11.69 10.71
C TYR A 126 -5.40 -10.79 11.93
N PHE A 127 -4.18 -10.28 12.15
CA PHE A 127 -3.91 -9.32 13.22
C PHE A 127 -3.39 -8.02 12.60
N GLY A 128 -4.07 -6.91 12.87
CA GLY A 128 -3.74 -5.60 12.30
C GLY A 128 -3.36 -4.58 13.35
N VAL A 129 -2.47 -3.67 12.99
CA VAL A 129 -2.14 -2.47 13.77
C VAL A 129 -2.26 -1.25 12.87
N ARG A 130 -3.12 -0.30 13.22
CA ARG A 130 -3.40 0.90 12.42
C ARG A 130 -2.99 2.16 13.16
N VAL A 131 -2.22 3.01 12.49
CA VAL A 131 -2.13 4.43 12.84
C VAL A 131 -3.32 5.13 12.18
N PRO A 132 -4.14 5.86 12.95
CA PRO A 132 -5.27 6.56 12.38
C PRO A 132 -4.86 7.66 11.40
N PRO A 133 -5.76 8.05 10.49
CA PRO A 133 -5.58 9.27 9.71
C PRO A 133 -5.61 10.51 10.62
N ILE A 134 -5.14 11.62 10.07
CA ILE A 134 -5.32 12.94 10.68
C ILE A 134 -6.81 13.29 10.67
N ASP A 135 -7.29 14.01 11.69
CA ASP A 135 -8.66 14.51 11.66
C ASP A 135 -8.78 15.56 10.55
N GLY A 136 -9.55 15.23 9.50
CA GLY A 136 -9.75 16.09 8.34
C GLY A 136 -10.38 17.45 8.68
N GLN A 137 -11.07 17.59 9.82
CA GLN A 137 -11.58 18.88 10.30
C GLN A 137 -10.45 19.78 10.84
N GLN A 138 -9.52 19.21 11.61
CA GLN A 138 -8.41 19.95 12.21
C GLN A 138 -7.34 20.27 11.17
N PHE A 139 -6.96 19.30 10.33
CA PHE A 139 -6.02 19.51 9.24
C PHE A 139 -6.46 20.66 8.33
N ARG A 140 -7.76 20.77 8.02
CA ARG A 140 -8.30 21.86 7.18
C ARG A 140 -8.19 23.24 7.82
N ARG A 141 -8.31 23.34 9.14
CA ARG A 141 -8.22 24.61 9.88
C ARG A 141 -6.78 25.10 10.00
N GLU A 142 -5.84 24.20 10.25
CA GLU A 142 -4.45 24.56 10.54
C GLU A 142 -3.59 24.73 9.28
N SER A 143 -3.85 23.94 8.23
CA SER A 143 -3.08 24.04 6.99
C SER A 143 -3.40 25.30 6.16
N GLY A 144 -4.28 26.17 6.65
CA GLY A 144 -4.81 27.30 5.87
C GLY A 144 -5.52 26.84 4.59
N PHE A 145 -5.77 25.54 4.46
CA PHE A 145 -6.54 24.92 3.39
C PHE A 145 -8.03 25.11 3.70
N GLU A 146 -8.41 26.33 4.12
CA GLU A 146 -9.77 26.78 3.92
C GLU A 146 -10.09 26.47 2.46
N GLY A 147 -11.12 25.66 2.24
CA GLY A 147 -11.63 25.42 0.90
C GLY A 147 -11.78 26.78 0.26
N GLY A 148 -10.86 27.09 -0.66
CA GLY A 148 -10.94 28.27 -1.46
C GLY A 148 -12.27 28.14 -2.17
N THR A 149 -13.27 28.83 -1.63
CA THR A 149 -14.37 29.32 -2.42
C THR A 149 -13.68 30.19 -3.47
N LEU A 150 -13.38 29.58 -4.62
CA LEU A 150 -13.18 30.25 -5.90
C LEU A 150 -14.53 30.90 -6.26
N GLY A 151 -14.92 31.86 -5.43
CA GLY A 151 -16.22 32.52 -5.32
C GLY A 151 -16.14 33.77 -4.44
N GLY A 152 -14.98 34.05 -3.85
CA GLY A 152 -14.64 35.38 -3.38
C GLY A 152 -14.49 36.32 -4.58
N ASN A 153 -15.46 37.20 -4.74
CA ASN A 153 -15.59 38.23 -5.78
C ASN A 153 -14.47 39.29 -5.67
N ARG A 154 -13.18 38.91 -5.81
CA ARG A 154 -12.07 39.87 -5.96
C ARG A 154 -12.00 40.29 -7.43
N ARG A 155 -12.83 41.28 -7.76
CA ARG A 155 -12.58 42.16 -8.89
C ARG A 155 -11.26 42.90 -8.63
N GLY A 156 -10.21 42.50 -9.33
CA GLY A 156 -9.01 43.33 -9.50
C GLY A 156 -7.74 42.73 -8.89
N ALA A 157 -7.01 41.96 -9.70
CA ALA A 157 -5.57 42.09 -9.95
C ALA A 157 -5.12 40.86 -10.76
N GLY A 158 -4.53 41.10 -11.92
CA GLY A 158 -4.03 40.06 -12.82
C GLY A 158 -2.81 39.31 -12.27
N VAL A 159 -2.33 38.37 -13.11
CA VAL A 159 -1.19 37.44 -12.91
C VAL A 159 -1.58 36.21 -12.07
N GLY A 160 -1.52 34.96 -12.52
CA GLY A 160 -1.12 34.32 -13.77
C GLY A 160 -1.49 32.83 -13.65
N ALA A 161 -1.57 32.11 -14.76
CA ALA A 161 -1.72 30.67 -14.75
C ALA A 161 -0.50 30.01 -14.08
N GLY A 162 -0.70 29.21 -13.03
CA GLY A 162 0.39 28.43 -12.46
C GLY A 162 0.06 27.76 -11.14
N VAL A 163 0.07 26.43 -11.16
CA VAL A 163 0.43 25.53 -10.04
C VAL A 163 -0.57 25.47 -8.87
N GLN A 164 -1.27 24.32 -8.77
CA GLN A 164 -1.88 23.88 -7.50
C GLN A 164 -0.83 24.02 -6.40
N PRO A 165 -1.14 24.57 -5.21
CA PRO A 165 -0.15 24.63 -4.16
C PRO A 165 0.25 23.20 -3.81
N ALA A 166 1.47 22.82 -4.19
CA ALA A 166 2.13 21.66 -3.62
C ALA A 166 2.12 21.90 -2.12
N VAL A 167 1.48 21.02 -1.34
CA VAL A 167 1.49 21.12 0.11
C VAL A 167 2.95 21.20 0.54
N SER A 168 3.34 22.30 1.19
CA SER A 168 4.73 22.56 1.57
C SER A 168 5.21 21.53 2.59
N ASP A 169 6.53 21.35 2.69
CA ASP A 169 7.15 20.49 3.70
C ASP A 169 6.73 20.92 5.11
N SER A 170 6.69 22.23 5.36
CA SER A 170 6.26 22.80 6.65
C SER A 170 4.84 22.38 7.07
N HIS A 171 3.89 22.30 6.13
CA HIS A 171 2.53 21.86 6.43
C HIS A 171 2.46 20.38 6.76
N LEU A 172 3.35 19.56 6.18
CA LEU A 172 3.44 18.15 6.55
C LEU A 172 4.10 17.95 7.89
N THR A 173 5.15 18.72 8.17
CA THR A 173 5.81 18.67 9.46
C THR A 173 4.79 18.98 10.56
N ALA A 174 3.92 19.97 10.35
CA ALA A 174 2.82 20.26 11.27
C ALA A 174 1.83 19.08 11.37
N ALA A 175 1.34 18.58 10.23
CA ALA A 175 0.31 17.54 10.19
C ALA A 175 0.78 16.18 10.76
N PHE A 176 1.98 15.73 10.37
CA PHE A 176 2.57 14.55 10.98
C PHE A 176 2.95 14.81 12.43
N GLY A 177 3.35 16.03 12.81
CA GLY A 177 3.57 16.42 14.20
C GLY A 177 2.33 16.18 15.07
N GLU A 178 1.13 16.47 14.56
CA GLU A 178 -0.14 16.17 15.23
C GLU A 178 -0.34 14.66 15.41
N LEU A 179 -0.17 13.86 14.36
CA LEU A 179 -0.29 12.40 14.44
C LEU A 179 0.71 11.79 15.43
N VAL A 180 1.96 12.24 15.39
CA VAL A 180 3.02 11.82 16.31
C VAL A 180 2.68 12.20 17.75
N GLY A 181 2.03 13.36 17.96
CA GLY A 181 1.58 13.80 19.27
C GLY A 181 0.44 12.98 19.85
N ARG A 182 -0.47 12.47 19.02
CA ARG A 182 -1.63 11.70 19.47
C ARG A 182 -1.27 10.31 20.01
N ARG A 183 -0.27 9.63 19.42
CA ARG A 183 0.23 8.30 19.83
C ARG A 183 -0.81 7.16 19.90
N ASP A 184 -2.06 7.39 19.51
CA ASP A 184 -3.08 6.35 19.53
C ASP A 184 -2.93 5.42 18.33
N ILE A 185 -3.16 4.14 18.57
CA ILE A 185 -3.22 3.10 17.52
C ILE A 185 -4.47 2.26 17.70
N TYR A 186 -4.84 1.53 16.65
CA TYR A 186 -5.96 0.61 16.66
C TYR A 186 -5.46 -0.80 16.43
N ILE A 187 -5.92 -1.74 17.23
CA ILE A 187 -5.73 -3.17 16.99
C ILE A 187 -6.93 -3.66 16.18
N LEU A 188 -6.67 -4.32 15.06
CA LEU A 188 -7.69 -4.75 14.10
C LEU A 188 -7.73 -6.27 14.01
N ASP A 189 -8.91 -6.84 13.78
CA ASP A 189 -9.08 -8.26 13.42
C ASP A 189 -9.49 -8.48 11.95
N SER A 190 -9.88 -7.42 11.23
CA SER A 190 -10.26 -7.45 9.83
C SER A 190 -10.17 -6.06 9.18
N THR A 191 -10.18 -5.98 7.85
CA THR A 191 -10.12 -4.69 7.14
C THR A 191 -11.40 -3.86 7.24
N GLU A 192 -12.50 -4.48 7.64
CA GLU A 192 -13.81 -3.86 7.83
C GLU A 192 -14.01 -3.38 9.27
N ASP A 193 -13.09 -3.74 10.17
CA ASP A 193 -13.12 -3.37 11.58
C ASP A 193 -12.56 -1.95 11.81
N GLU A 194 -13.25 -1.21 12.67
CA GLU A 194 -12.77 0.08 13.20
C GLU A 194 -11.57 -0.15 14.13
N GLY A 195 -11.59 -1.28 14.84
CA GLY A 195 -10.54 -1.74 15.75
C GLY A 195 -10.65 -1.18 17.17
N ASP A 196 -9.94 -1.84 18.08
CA ASP A 196 -9.81 -1.41 19.46
C ASP A 196 -8.73 -0.34 19.58
N ARG A 197 -9.15 0.88 19.94
CA ARG A 197 -8.23 2.00 20.17
C ARG A 197 -7.45 1.81 21.47
N ILE A 198 -6.12 1.86 21.36
CA ILE A 198 -5.21 1.82 22.51
C ILE A 198 -4.24 3.00 22.47
N MET A 199 -3.74 3.36 23.65
CA MET A 199 -2.68 4.36 23.84
C MET A 199 -1.44 3.66 24.39
N PRO A 200 -0.56 3.14 23.51
CA PRO A 200 0.54 2.31 23.93
C PRO A 200 1.50 3.08 24.85
N VAL A 201 1.82 2.48 25.99
CA VAL A 201 2.91 2.91 26.87
C VAL A 201 4.19 2.13 26.55
N ARG A 202 5.33 2.58 27.08
CA ARG A 202 6.67 2.06 26.75
C ARG A 202 6.84 0.55 26.99
N ASP A 203 6.02 -0.05 27.83
CA ASP A 203 6.11 -1.47 28.18
C ASP A 203 4.98 -2.32 27.55
N ASP A 204 4.11 -1.71 26.73
CA ASP A 204 3.04 -2.45 26.03
C ASP A 204 3.60 -3.32 24.91
N LEU A 205 3.07 -4.53 24.76
CA LEU A 205 3.58 -5.52 23.81
C LEU A 205 3.60 -5.02 22.37
N VAL A 206 2.57 -4.28 21.97
CA VAL A 206 2.45 -3.67 20.65
C VAL A 206 2.83 -2.21 20.74
N GLN A 207 3.78 -1.79 19.89
CA GLN A 207 4.18 -0.40 19.78
C GLN A 207 4.26 0.01 18.33
N VAL A 208 3.89 1.25 18.08
CA VAL A 208 4.11 1.91 16.80
C VAL A 208 4.55 3.33 17.07
N GLN A 209 5.56 3.77 16.33
CA GLN A 209 6.00 5.15 16.36
C GLN A 209 6.09 5.68 14.93
N LEU A 210 5.63 6.92 14.76
CA LEU A 210 5.81 7.69 13.55
C LEU A 210 6.81 8.82 13.82
N SER A 211 7.55 9.21 12.78
CA SER A 211 8.30 10.46 12.77
C SER A 211 8.30 11.06 11.37
N TYR A 212 8.44 12.38 11.31
CA TYR A 212 8.56 13.10 10.05
C TYR A 212 9.64 14.17 10.16
N GLU A 213 10.75 13.98 9.47
CA GLU A 213 11.87 14.94 9.46
C GLU A 213 12.41 15.11 8.04
N ARG A 214 12.57 16.37 7.59
CA ARG A 214 13.19 16.74 6.30
C ARG A 214 12.61 15.97 5.11
N GLY A 215 11.29 15.94 4.97
CA GLY A 215 10.64 15.24 3.87
C GLY A 215 10.58 13.71 4.00
N ARG A 216 11.13 13.12 5.08
CA ARG A 216 11.19 11.67 5.30
C ARG A 216 10.20 11.27 6.37
N LEU A 217 9.28 10.38 6.01
CA LEU A 217 8.36 9.71 6.94
C LEU A 217 8.98 8.37 7.36
N VAL A 218 9.07 8.15 8.67
CA VAL A 218 9.49 6.87 9.26
C VAL A 218 8.33 6.32 10.07
N TYR A 219 8.03 5.04 9.84
CA TYR A 219 7.08 4.25 10.60
C TYR A 219 7.83 3.07 11.20
N GLU A 220 7.74 2.89 12.50
CA GLU A 220 8.29 1.74 13.21
C GLU A 220 7.21 1.00 13.95
N ALA A 221 7.29 -0.32 13.95
CA ALA A 221 6.37 -1.18 14.67
C ALA A 221 7.12 -2.30 15.40
N ARG A 222 6.64 -2.62 16.59
CA ARG A 222 6.97 -3.80 17.37
C ARG A 222 5.71 -4.58 17.63
N VAL A 223 5.73 -5.86 17.29
CA VAL A 223 4.63 -6.81 17.51
C VAL A 223 5.19 -8.02 18.26
N PRO A 224 4.52 -8.52 19.31
CA PRO A 224 5.01 -9.68 20.04
C PRO A 224 4.97 -10.94 19.16
N LEU A 225 5.90 -11.86 19.35
CA LEU A 225 5.83 -13.19 18.73
C LEU A 225 4.69 -14.02 19.33
N HIS A 226 4.28 -13.71 20.57
CA HIS A 226 3.15 -14.34 21.25
C HIS A 226 2.14 -13.27 21.68
N HIS A 227 0.95 -13.27 21.07
CA HIS A 227 -0.12 -12.36 21.44
C HIS A 227 -1.32 -13.14 21.99
N PHE A 228 -1.71 -12.83 23.22
CA PHE A 228 -2.85 -13.48 23.90
C PHE A 228 -4.15 -12.67 23.85
N GLY A 229 -4.14 -11.48 23.25
CA GLY A 229 -5.34 -10.67 23.01
C GLY A 229 -6.21 -11.23 21.87
N HIS A 230 -7.20 -10.47 21.44
CA HIS A 230 -8.02 -10.83 20.28
C HIS A 230 -7.55 -10.04 19.03
N PRO A 231 -7.25 -10.71 17.91
CA PRO A 231 -7.11 -12.16 17.75
C PRO A 231 -5.77 -12.67 18.29
N SER A 232 -5.75 -13.84 18.93
CA SER A 232 -4.54 -14.40 19.51
C SER A 232 -3.67 -15.10 18.46
N PHE A 233 -2.35 -15.04 18.61
CA PHE A 233 -1.45 -15.71 17.68
C PHE A 233 -0.10 -16.07 18.30
N GLU A 234 0.61 -16.95 17.58
CA GLU A 234 1.98 -17.34 17.84
C GLU A 234 2.78 -17.34 16.53
N LEU A 235 3.90 -16.63 16.53
CA LEU A 235 4.87 -16.56 15.45
C LEU A 235 6.12 -17.34 15.87
N ARG A 236 6.38 -18.47 15.21
CA ARG A 236 7.49 -19.35 15.59
C ARG A 236 8.71 -19.11 14.72
N ALA A 237 9.79 -18.68 15.35
CA ALA A 237 11.06 -18.47 14.68
C ALA A 237 11.69 -19.79 14.20
N GLY A 238 12.31 -19.78 13.02
CA GLY A 238 12.92 -20.97 12.42
C GLY A 238 11.93 -21.99 11.82
N GLU A 239 10.62 -21.80 11.97
CA GLU A 239 9.61 -22.65 11.33
C GLU A 239 9.20 -22.08 9.97
N ARG A 240 7.90 -21.83 9.75
CA ARG A 240 7.34 -21.30 8.51
C ARG A 240 7.46 -19.77 8.43
N PRO A 241 7.54 -19.19 7.22
CA PRO A 241 7.43 -17.75 7.05
C PRO A 241 6.10 -17.21 7.57
N VAL A 242 6.13 -16.02 8.14
CA VAL A 242 4.96 -15.22 8.55
C VAL A 242 4.55 -14.32 7.38
N GLY A 243 3.26 -14.12 7.17
CA GLY A 243 2.75 -13.19 6.17
C GLY A 243 2.67 -11.81 6.78
N VAL A 244 3.25 -10.81 6.14
CA VAL A 244 3.19 -9.42 6.59
C VAL A 244 2.78 -8.52 5.44
N ALA A 245 1.84 -7.62 5.69
CA ALA A 245 1.44 -6.60 4.74
C ALA A 245 1.56 -5.19 5.32
N LEU A 246 2.01 -4.27 4.48
CA LEU A 246 1.81 -2.84 4.68
C LEU A 246 0.69 -2.38 3.76
N ARG A 247 -0.34 -1.78 4.36
CA ARG A 247 -1.54 -1.33 3.66
C ARG A 247 -1.80 0.14 3.98
N VAL A 248 -2.07 0.90 2.93
CA VAL A 248 -2.55 2.29 3.00
C VAL A 248 -3.95 2.30 2.38
N PRO A 249 -5.02 2.40 3.19
CA PRO A 249 -6.39 2.34 2.72
C PRO A 249 -6.73 3.43 1.69
N VAL A 250 -7.90 3.30 1.08
CA VAL A 250 -8.46 4.42 0.33
C VAL A 250 -8.91 5.48 1.33
N PRO A 251 -8.53 6.75 1.18
CA PRO A 251 -9.02 7.81 2.07
C PRO A 251 -10.54 7.89 2.02
N GLU A 252 -11.19 7.77 3.18
CA GLU A 252 -12.67 7.88 3.29
C GLU A 252 -13.16 9.27 2.87
N MET A 253 -12.34 10.29 3.07
CA MET A 253 -12.58 11.63 2.55
C MET A 253 -11.49 12.03 1.57
N PRO A 254 -11.83 12.47 0.34
CA PRO A 254 -10.85 13.14 -0.49
C PRO A 254 -10.38 14.39 0.26
N LEU A 255 -9.08 14.45 0.55
CA LEU A 255 -8.39 15.62 1.12
C LEU A 255 -8.54 16.90 0.26
N GLY A 256 -9.24 16.82 -0.88
CA GLY A 256 -9.65 17.94 -1.70
C GLY A 256 -11.16 17.95 -1.94
N GLY A 257 -11.84 18.90 -1.29
CA GLY A 257 -12.95 19.66 -1.88
C GLY A 257 -14.24 18.93 -2.21
N GLN A 258 -15.31 19.36 -1.54
CA GLN A 258 -16.68 19.31 -2.05
C GLN A 258 -16.75 19.74 -3.53
N PHE A 259 -16.82 18.76 -4.44
CA PHE A 259 -17.26 18.97 -5.82
C PHE A 259 -18.22 17.87 -6.28
N ALA A 260 -19.06 17.39 -5.35
CA ALA A 260 -20.30 16.70 -5.65
C ALA A 260 -21.52 17.51 -5.18
N GLY A 261 -21.35 18.83 -5.05
CA GLY A 261 -22.46 19.78 -4.99
C GLY A 261 -22.97 20.02 -6.40
N GLU A 262 -23.69 19.04 -6.94
CA GLU A 262 -24.69 19.28 -7.97
C GLU A 262 -25.79 20.12 -7.31
N GLN A 263 -25.52 21.41 -7.07
CA GLN A 263 -26.59 22.34 -6.75
C GLN A 263 -27.46 22.40 -8.00
N PRO A 264 -28.73 21.97 -7.94
CA PRO A 264 -29.68 22.32 -8.97
C PRO A 264 -29.72 23.85 -8.93
N VAL A 265 -29.31 24.50 -10.01
CA VAL A 265 -29.52 25.94 -10.17
C VAL A 265 -31.04 26.13 -9.99
N PRO A 266 -31.51 26.78 -8.91
CA PRO A 266 -32.94 27.05 -8.79
C PRO A 266 -33.28 27.91 -9.99
N GLY A 267 -34.28 27.46 -10.76
CA GLY A 267 -34.84 28.21 -11.86
C GLY A 267 -35.01 29.66 -11.41
N ARG A 268 -34.23 30.54 -12.02
CA ARG A 268 -34.36 31.96 -11.82
C ARG A 268 -35.73 32.32 -12.39
N ASP A 269 -36.69 32.42 -11.47
CA ASP A 269 -37.95 33.13 -11.65
C ASP A 269 -37.62 34.55 -12.11
N GLY A 270 -37.56 34.71 -13.43
CA GLY A 270 -37.47 35.99 -14.11
C GLY A 270 -38.87 36.52 -14.33
N GLY A 271 -39.52 36.96 -13.24
CA GLY A 271 -40.62 37.91 -13.33
C GLY A 271 -40.10 39.20 -14.00
N GLY A 272 -40.60 39.48 -15.20
CA GLY A 272 -40.29 40.66 -15.99
C GLY A 272 -41.56 41.37 -16.40
N LEU A 273 -42.05 42.21 -15.48
CA LEU A 273 -43.05 43.25 -15.72
C LEU A 273 -42.56 44.23 -16.79
N ASP A 274 -43.47 44.58 -17.68
CA ASP A 274 -43.74 45.91 -18.24
C ASP A 274 -42.57 46.89 -18.39
N ARG A 275 -42.15 47.12 -19.64
CA ARG A 275 -41.83 48.48 -20.12
C ARG A 275 -41.95 48.62 -21.65
N ARG A 276 -43.16 49.02 -22.02
CA ARG A 276 -43.53 50.01 -23.03
C ARG A 276 -42.37 50.92 -23.51
N GLY A 277 -42.17 50.98 -24.83
CA GLY A 277 -41.81 52.21 -25.54
C GLY A 277 -40.46 52.26 -26.26
N GLY A 278 -40.50 52.60 -27.55
CA GLY A 278 -39.41 53.27 -28.26
C GLY A 278 -38.91 52.57 -29.52
N GLY A 279 -39.31 53.07 -30.69
CA GLY A 279 -38.80 52.64 -31.99
C GLY A 279 -37.43 53.20 -32.36
N GLY A 280 -36.93 52.74 -33.51
CA GLY A 280 -35.66 53.14 -34.15
C GLY A 280 -34.87 51.88 -34.52
N VAL A 281 -35.00 51.31 -35.73
CA VAL A 281 -34.42 51.74 -37.01
C VAL A 281 -32.90 51.99 -36.94
N GLY A 282 -32.14 51.12 -37.61
CA GLY A 282 -30.86 51.44 -38.22
C GLY A 282 -29.64 50.82 -37.54
N GLY A 283 -28.97 49.89 -38.24
CA GLY A 283 -27.64 49.46 -37.82
C GLY A 283 -27.19 48.12 -38.39
N VAL A 284 -27.07 48.04 -39.72
CA VAL A 284 -26.22 47.05 -40.40
C VAL A 284 -24.79 47.28 -39.91
N GLY A 285 -24.19 46.24 -39.33
CA GLY A 285 -22.86 46.29 -38.72
C GLY A 285 -22.27 44.89 -38.65
N ASP A 286 -21.75 44.48 -39.80
CA ASP A 286 -20.96 43.30 -40.09
C ASP A 286 -19.78 43.16 -39.10
N PHE A 287 -19.78 42.11 -38.29
CA PHE A 287 -18.57 41.58 -37.65
C PHE A 287 -18.65 40.05 -37.63
N SER A 288 -18.45 39.49 -38.83
CA SER A 288 -17.76 38.20 -39.00
C SER A 288 -16.39 38.29 -38.35
N GLY A 289 -16.26 37.76 -37.14
CA GLY A 289 -15.00 37.65 -36.42
C GLY A 289 -14.89 36.29 -35.74
N ASP A 290 -14.20 35.38 -36.43
CA ASP A 290 -13.71 34.09 -35.95
C ASP A 290 -13.32 34.11 -34.46
N ARG A 291 -14.23 33.66 -33.57
CA ARG A 291 -13.82 33.12 -32.26
C ARG A 291 -13.67 31.62 -32.36
N ARG A 292 -12.62 31.23 -33.06
CA ARG A 292 -12.02 29.90 -32.96
C ARG A 292 -11.65 29.64 -31.50
N GLY A 293 -12.23 28.57 -30.96
CA GLY A 293 -11.60 27.64 -30.03
C GLY A 293 -10.77 28.25 -28.91
N ARG A 294 -11.41 28.48 -27.76
CA ARG A 294 -10.78 28.12 -26.49
C ARG A 294 -11.71 27.16 -25.78
N ALA A 295 -11.60 25.89 -26.21
CA ALA A 295 -11.97 24.77 -25.36
C ALA A 295 -11.17 24.95 -24.08
N SER A 296 -11.81 25.50 -23.05
CA SER A 296 -11.34 25.42 -21.69
C SER A 296 -11.17 23.95 -21.41
N GLY A 297 -9.91 23.50 -21.43
CA GLY A 297 -9.55 22.16 -21.00
C GLY A 297 -10.05 22.02 -19.57
N ARG A 298 -11.25 21.44 -19.41
CA ARG A 298 -11.73 20.92 -18.15
C ARG A 298 -10.62 20.00 -17.68
N ALA A 299 -9.84 20.47 -16.71
CA ALA A 299 -8.88 19.65 -16.02
C ALA A 299 -9.63 18.38 -15.64
N ARG A 300 -9.24 17.25 -16.24
CA ARG A 300 -9.87 15.98 -15.95
C ARG A 300 -9.82 15.83 -14.42
N PRO A 301 -10.95 15.56 -13.75
CA PRO A 301 -10.95 15.36 -12.32
C PRO A 301 -9.85 14.34 -12.01
N ARG A 302 -8.95 14.72 -11.11
CA ARG A 302 -7.86 13.86 -10.65
C ARG A 302 -8.55 12.57 -10.17
N ARG A 303 -8.30 11.44 -10.84
CA ARG A 303 -8.92 10.18 -10.44
C ARG A 303 -8.49 9.92 -9.00
N VAL A 304 -9.47 9.96 -8.09
CA VAL A 304 -9.26 9.51 -6.71
C VAL A 304 -8.82 8.06 -6.81
N PRO A 305 -7.72 7.66 -6.14
CA PRO A 305 -7.33 6.26 -6.08
C PRO A 305 -8.52 5.42 -5.59
N THR A 306 -8.94 4.43 -6.36
CA THR A 306 -10.10 3.59 -6.05
C THR A 306 -9.73 2.34 -5.25
N GLU A 307 -8.44 2.07 -5.11
CA GLU A 307 -7.93 0.84 -4.50
C GLU A 307 -6.90 1.16 -3.40
N PRO A 308 -6.85 0.34 -2.33
CA PRO A 308 -5.82 0.45 -1.32
C PRO A 308 -4.44 0.20 -1.95
N LEU A 309 -3.41 0.86 -1.42
CA LEU A 309 -2.04 0.45 -1.75
C LEU A 309 -1.65 -0.61 -0.74
N GLU A 310 -1.26 -1.78 -1.22
CA GLU A 310 -0.98 -2.94 -0.38
C GLU A 310 0.13 -3.78 -0.98
N GLN A 311 1.03 -4.26 -0.12
CA GLN A 311 2.00 -5.27 -0.52
C GLN A 311 2.19 -6.30 0.59
N TRP A 312 1.89 -7.56 0.26
CA TRP A 312 2.19 -8.72 1.09
C TRP A 312 3.61 -9.23 0.86
N ILE A 313 4.21 -9.71 1.94
CA ILE A 313 5.59 -10.20 2.02
C ILE A 313 5.59 -11.40 2.96
N ARG A 314 6.41 -12.41 2.64
CA ARG A 314 6.66 -13.54 3.54
C ARG A 314 7.95 -13.29 4.31
N ILE A 315 7.91 -13.36 5.63
CA ILE A 315 9.07 -13.08 6.48
C ILE A 315 9.49 -14.36 7.18
N GLN A 316 10.72 -14.79 6.93
CA GLN A 316 11.34 -15.88 7.66
C GLN A 316 11.99 -15.33 8.94
N LEU A 317 11.41 -15.64 10.09
CA LEU A 317 11.94 -15.27 11.40
C LEU A 317 13.18 -16.11 11.77
N SER A 318 14.20 -15.47 12.31
CA SER A 318 15.43 -16.13 12.79
C SER A 318 15.25 -16.67 14.19
N ALA A 319 15.65 -17.91 14.47
CA ALA A 319 15.49 -18.57 15.78
C ALA A 319 16.53 -18.18 16.85
N GLY A 320 17.40 -17.22 16.55
CA GLY A 320 18.54 -16.85 17.40
C GLY A 320 19.75 -17.74 17.17
N GLY A 321 20.91 -17.12 17.08
CA GLY A 321 22.18 -17.84 17.13
C GLY A 321 22.41 -18.32 18.55
N ALA A 322 22.43 -19.63 18.74
CA ALA A 322 23.10 -20.25 19.89
C ALA A 322 24.61 -19.98 19.82
#